data_AF-A0A1S8SAY6-F1
#
_entry.id   AF-A0A1S8SAY6-F1
#
_cell.length_a   1.000
_cell.length_b   1.000
_cell.length_c   1.000
_cell.angle_alpha   90.00
_cell.angle_beta   90.00
_cell.angle_gamma   90.00
#
_symmetry.space_group_name_H-M   'P 1'
#
loop_
_entity.id
_entity.type
_entity.pdbx_description
1 polymer ?
#
loop_
_entity_poly.entity_id
_entity_poly.type
_entity_poly.pdbx_seq_one_letter_code
_entity_poly.pdbx_strand_id
1 'polypeptide(L)'
;MQIYTATHPIELEDRLVENWNPETGEYFCNTYALPITIGDGCWIGGGVIILPGVSIGAGSVIGAGSVVTKDIPENSVAVGNPCRVIRKINGVQ
;
A
#
# COMPACT_ATOMS: atom_id res chain seq x y z
N MET A 1 6.62 -3.97 9.80
CA MET A 1 6.03 -3.73 8.47
C MET A 1 4.52 -3.74 8.64
N GLN A 2 3.82 -2.88 7.91
CA GLN A 2 2.36 -2.80 7.86
C GLN A 2 1.92 -2.94 6.39
N ILE A 3 0.96 -3.81 6.13
CA ILE A 3 0.40 -4.09 4.81
C ILE A 3 -1.10 -3.84 4.91
N TYR A 4 -1.60 -2.80 4.26
CA TYR A 4 -3.00 -2.42 4.33
C TYR A 4 -3.68 -2.73 3.01
N THR A 5 -4.58 -3.71 2.99
CA THR A 5 -5.46 -3.96 1.84
C THR A 5 -6.78 -3.19 1.97
N ALA A 6 -7.28 -3.02 3.20
CA ALA A 6 -8.54 -2.32 3.47
C ALA A 6 -8.40 -0.79 3.33
N THR A 7 -9.44 -0.15 2.78
CA THR A 7 -9.58 1.30 2.67
C THR A 7 -11.05 1.71 2.61
N HIS A 8 -11.28 3.02 2.57
CA HIS A 8 -12.60 3.64 2.49
C HIS A 8 -12.63 4.71 1.40
N PRO A 9 -13.83 5.07 0.90
CA PRO A 9 -14.02 6.31 0.16
C PRO A 9 -13.53 7.53 0.95
N ILE A 10 -13.06 8.56 0.23
CA ILE A 10 -12.60 9.81 0.84
C ILE A 10 -13.80 10.71 1.14
N GLU A 11 -14.75 10.79 0.20
CA GLU A 11 -15.96 11.56 0.37
C GLU A 11 -16.82 10.98 1.51
N LEU A 12 -17.31 11.86 2.39
CA LEU A 12 -18.00 11.45 3.61
C LEU A 12 -19.30 10.71 3.32
N GLU A 13 -20.04 11.20 2.32
CA GLU A 13 -21.31 10.62 1.86
C GLU A 13 -21.12 9.19 1.32
N ASP A 14 -20.02 8.94 0.62
CA ASP A 14 -19.70 7.60 0.13
C ASP A 14 -19.13 6.70 1.23
N ARG A 15 -18.47 7.28 2.25
CA ARG A 15 -17.82 6.51 3.32
C ARG A 15 -18.79 6.01 4.36
N LEU A 16 -19.80 6.79 4.73
CA LEU A 16 -20.75 6.45 5.79
C LEU A 16 -22.06 5.92 5.21
N VAL A 17 -22.63 4.91 5.86
CA VAL A 17 -23.99 4.46 5.51
C VAL A 17 -25.00 5.48 6.03
N GLU A 18 -25.81 6.03 5.14
CA GLU A 18 -26.86 6.99 5.50
C GLU A 18 -27.89 6.33 6.43
N ASN A 19 -28.27 7.01 7.52
CA ASN A 19 -29.22 6.51 8.51
C ASN A 19 -28.82 5.15 9.13
N TRP A 20 -27.52 4.90 9.27
CA TRP A 20 -27.01 3.63 9.83
C TRP A 20 -27.66 3.29 11.18
N ASN A 21 -28.10 2.03 11.31
CA ASN A 21 -28.67 1.46 12.52
C ASN A 21 -28.05 0.07 12.74
N PRO A 22 -27.53 -0.24 13.95
CA PRO A 22 -26.91 -1.54 14.24
C PRO A 22 -27.83 -2.75 14.00
N GLU A 23 -29.15 -2.57 13.95
CA GLU A 23 -30.13 -3.62 13.68
C GLU A 23 -30.26 -3.98 12.19
N THR A 24 -29.76 -3.14 11.25
CA THR A 24 -29.92 -3.38 9.80
C THR A 24 -28.97 -4.43 9.26
N GLY A 25 -27.90 -4.75 10.00
CA GLY A 25 -26.84 -5.67 9.57
C GLY A 25 -25.83 -5.06 8.59
N GLU A 26 -25.98 -3.78 8.22
CA GLU A 26 -24.98 -3.06 7.42
C GLU A 26 -23.83 -2.56 8.31
N TYR A 27 -22.63 -2.43 7.74
CA TYR A 27 -21.51 -1.81 8.44
C TYR A 27 -21.66 -0.29 8.47
N PHE A 28 -21.21 0.34 9.55
CA PHE A 28 -21.23 1.80 9.69
C PHE A 28 -20.48 2.54 8.57
N CYS A 29 -19.39 1.94 8.06
CA CYS A 29 -18.59 2.48 6.98
C CYS A 29 -18.57 1.55 5.76
N ASN A 30 -18.71 2.15 4.57
CA ASN A 30 -18.38 1.50 3.31
C ASN A 30 -16.88 1.24 3.25
N THR A 31 -16.51 -0.05 3.23
CA THR A 31 -15.13 -0.52 3.30
C THR A 31 -14.89 -1.47 2.15
N TYR A 32 -13.78 -1.30 1.45
CA TYR A 32 -13.36 -2.23 0.40
C TYR A 32 -11.87 -2.54 0.53
N ALA A 33 -11.44 -3.59 -0.15
CA ALA A 33 -10.04 -4.00 -0.16
C ALA A 33 -9.46 -3.90 -1.57
N LEU A 34 -8.24 -3.40 -1.66
CA LEU A 34 -7.44 -3.46 -2.88
C LEU A 34 -6.26 -4.42 -2.65
N PRO A 35 -6.01 -5.37 -3.58
CA PRO A 35 -4.96 -6.36 -3.41
C PRO A 35 -3.58 -5.70 -3.40
N ILE A 36 -2.65 -6.33 -2.69
CA ILE A 36 -1.23 -5.96 -2.72
C ILE A 36 -0.46 -7.16 -3.25
N THR A 37 0.47 -6.90 -4.18
CA THR A 37 1.37 -7.91 -4.72
C THR A 37 2.80 -7.58 -4.33
N ILE A 38 3.53 -8.55 -3.76
CA ILE A 38 4.96 -8.43 -3.48
C ILE A 38 5.67 -9.55 -4.23
N GLY A 39 6.52 -9.19 -5.19
CA GLY A 39 7.25 -10.15 -6.01
C GLY A 39 8.37 -10.85 -5.25
N ASP A 40 8.85 -11.95 -5.82
CA ASP A 40 9.89 -12.79 -5.23
C ASP A 40 11.18 -12.00 -4.95
N GLY A 41 11.87 -12.35 -3.86
CA GLY A 41 13.17 -11.77 -3.52
C GLY A 41 13.15 -10.31 -3.08
N CYS A 42 11.97 -9.73 -2.79
CA CYS A 42 11.90 -8.38 -2.24
C CYS A 42 12.45 -8.32 -0.81
N TRP A 43 13.19 -7.26 -0.49
CA TRP A 43 13.59 -6.94 0.87
C TRP A 43 12.80 -5.72 1.38
N ILE A 44 11.97 -5.94 2.39
CA ILE A 44 11.15 -4.89 3.01
C ILE A 44 11.78 -4.47 4.34
N GLY A 45 12.21 -3.21 4.41
CA GLY A 45 12.82 -2.63 5.61
C GLY A 45 11.87 -2.56 6.82
N GLY A 46 12.46 -2.44 8.01
CA GLY A 46 11.70 -2.24 9.25
C GLY A 46 10.83 -0.97 9.18
N GLY A 47 9.62 -1.03 9.76
CA GLY A 47 8.72 0.12 9.81
C GLY A 47 8.10 0.57 8.48
N VAL A 48 8.28 -0.16 7.38
CA VAL A 48 7.61 0.14 6.10
C VAL A 48 6.09 0.01 6.22
N ILE A 49 5.37 0.91 5.56
CA ILE A 49 3.92 0.92 5.38
C ILE A 49 3.60 0.79 3.89
N ILE A 50 2.84 -0.23 3.50
CA ILE A 50 2.40 -0.46 2.12
C ILE A 50 0.89 -0.18 2.03
N LEU A 51 0.50 0.74 1.16
CA LEU A 51 -0.89 1.14 0.98
C LEU A 51 -1.67 0.22 0.03
N PRO A 52 -3.01 0.21 0.13
CA PRO A 52 -3.89 -0.62 -0.69
C PRO A 52 -3.63 -0.47 -2.19
N GLY A 53 -3.69 -1.58 -2.94
CA GLY A 53 -3.60 -1.57 -4.40
C GLY A 53 -2.18 -1.52 -4.97
N VAL A 54 -1.15 -1.50 -4.12
CA VAL A 54 0.25 -1.40 -4.56
C VAL A 54 0.82 -2.75 -4.99
N SER A 55 1.56 -2.74 -6.09
CA SER A 55 2.41 -3.84 -6.55
C SER A 55 3.90 -3.49 -6.40
N ILE A 56 4.65 -4.35 -5.72
CA ILE A 56 6.12 -4.27 -5.58
C ILE A 56 6.74 -5.36 -6.45
N GLY A 57 7.44 -4.95 -7.50
CA GLY A 57 8.09 -5.87 -8.44
C GLY A 57 9.27 -6.62 -7.82
N ALA A 58 9.51 -7.83 -8.31
CA ALA A 58 10.51 -8.77 -7.79
C ALA A 58 11.92 -8.16 -7.63
N GLY A 59 12.66 -8.67 -6.64
CA GLY A 59 14.02 -8.25 -6.34
C GLY A 59 14.17 -6.82 -5.80
N SER A 60 13.07 -6.10 -5.54
CA SER A 60 13.11 -4.72 -5.07
C SER A 60 13.45 -4.60 -3.57
N VAL A 61 14.09 -3.50 -3.21
CA VAL A 61 14.39 -3.13 -1.82
C VAL A 61 13.58 -1.90 -1.43
N ILE A 62 12.80 -2.01 -0.37
CA ILE A 62 12.08 -0.88 0.23
C ILE A 62 12.80 -0.48 1.51
N GLY A 63 13.35 0.73 1.56
CA GLY A 63 14.08 1.24 2.73
C GLY A 63 13.19 1.37 3.96
N ALA A 64 13.81 1.27 5.14
CA ALA A 64 13.10 1.38 6.42
C ALA A 64 12.28 2.67 6.55
N GLY A 65 11.13 2.59 7.22
CA GLY A 65 10.22 3.72 7.45
C GLY A 65 9.52 4.28 6.20
N SER A 66 9.66 3.65 5.04
CA SER A 66 9.03 4.14 3.80
C SER A 66 7.51 3.96 3.81
N VAL A 67 6.79 4.89 3.18
CA VAL A 67 5.34 4.82 2.95
C VAL A 67 5.09 4.62 1.47
N VAL A 68 4.81 3.38 1.07
CA VAL A 68 4.65 2.97 -0.33
C VAL A 68 3.23 3.28 -0.77
N THR A 69 3.10 4.36 -1.55
CA THR A 69 1.81 4.87 -2.03
C THR A 69 1.53 4.59 -3.52
N LYS A 70 2.51 4.01 -4.23
CA LYS A 70 2.45 3.68 -5.66
C LYS A 70 3.29 2.43 -5.94
N ASP A 71 3.02 1.78 -7.06
CA ASP A 71 3.77 0.62 -7.52
C ASP A 71 5.27 0.89 -7.60
N ILE A 72 6.05 -0.14 -7.26
CA ILE A 72 7.50 -0.13 -7.33
C ILE A 72 7.91 -1.11 -8.43
N PRO A 73 8.60 -0.66 -9.48
CA PRO A 73 9.09 -1.55 -10.53
C PRO A 73 10.10 -2.57 -9.97
N GLU A 74 10.22 -3.73 -10.60
CA GLU A 74 11.24 -4.74 -10.26
C GLU A 74 12.67 -4.19 -10.20
N ASN A 75 13.51 -4.87 -9.42
CA ASN A 75 14.93 -4.55 -9.25
C ASN A 75 15.17 -3.07 -8.91
N SER A 76 14.34 -2.49 -8.03
CA SER A 76 14.45 -1.07 -7.64
C SER A 76 14.83 -0.92 -6.17
N VAL A 77 15.61 0.10 -5.85
CA VAL A 77 15.74 0.60 -4.48
C VAL A 77 14.80 1.80 -4.34
N ALA A 78 13.83 1.70 -3.44
CA ALA A 78 12.85 2.76 -3.19
C ALA A 78 12.80 3.12 -1.70
N VAL A 79 12.74 4.41 -1.39
CA VAL A 79 12.78 4.91 0.00
C VAL A 79 11.87 6.13 0.19
N GLY A 80 11.56 6.46 1.45
CA GLY A 80 10.98 7.73 1.85
C GLY A 80 9.47 7.73 2.06
N ASN A 81 8.94 8.90 2.43
CA ASN A 81 7.51 9.18 2.57
C ASN A 81 7.18 10.48 1.81
N PRO A 82 6.51 10.42 0.65
CA PRO A 82 6.07 9.18 -0.02
C PRO A 82 7.26 8.40 -0.61
N CYS A 83 7.14 7.08 -0.70
CA CYS A 83 8.21 6.22 -1.21
C CYS A 83 8.46 6.51 -2.70
N ARG A 84 9.73 6.67 -3.08
CA ARG A 84 10.18 6.92 -4.45
C ARG A 84 11.37 6.04 -4.79
N VAL A 85 11.42 5.57 -6.03
CA VAL A 85 12.59 4.88 -6.56
C VAL A 85 13.75 5.86 -6.62
N ILE A 86 14.88 5.50 -6.01
CA ILE A 86 16.11 6.32 -6.00
C ILE A 86 17.18 5.77 -6.95
N ARG A 87 17.14 4.46 -7.27
CA ARG A 87 17.99 3.82 -8.26
C ARG A 87 17.50 2.41 -8.61
N LYS A 88 18.06 1.81 -9.66
CA LYS A 88 17.96 0.38 -9.94
C LYS A 88 19.00 -0.44 -9.17
N ILE A 89 18.67 -1.70 -8.92
CA ILE A 89 19.56 -2.74 -8.41
C ILE A 89 20.24 -3.38 -9.63
N ASN A 90 21.56 -3.52 -9.59
CA ASN A 90 22.38 -4.13 -10.66
C ASN A 90 22.41 -3.40 -12.02
N GLY A 91 21.84 -2.21 -12.16
CA GLY A 91 21.96 -1.41 -13.38
C GLY A 91 23.27 -0.61 -13.41
N VAL A 92 24.02 -0.71 -14.52
CA VAL A 92 24.98 0.33 -14.93
C VAL A 92 24.24 1.68 -14.89
N GLN A 93 24.90 2.70 -14.34
CA GLN A 93 24.37 4.07 -14.18
C GLN A 93 23.75 4.62 -15.46
#